data_AF-A0A8B9PS40-F1
#
_entry.id   AF-A0A8B9PS40-F1
#
_cell.length_a   1.000
_cell.length_b   1.000
_cell.length_c   1.000
_cell.angle_alpha   90.00
_cell.angle_beta   90.00
_cell.angle_gamma   90.00
#
_symmetry.space_group_name_H-M   'P 1'
#
loop_
_entity.id
_entity.type
_entity.pdbx_description
1 polymer ?
#
loop_
_entity_poly.entity_id
_entity_poly.type
_entity_poly.pdbx_seq_one_letter_code
_entity_poly.pdbx_strand_id
1 'polypeptide(L)'
;IQLLQPSCPRFRHQNSFQLPTLPRPSPSAFSRSRFKRCSCRTSTTSSVQTRPPDLSLIQLSSLPRRVSLPGGSSFRCAETDLCFDVKAAVTLKYEYGSWRQHLRGSDAEKWTFVGPLFNIQAEPAGAVGAVYLPHFVCLGGKNDTSEMRIGHFISGKLVLETPVEVEPFHAVLEDPSFSFLGVLWRKTTSILHLPLHSLVLIYHTTRKEPVTLHLYLILHHLSRPIHTKWWWSLTGL
;
A
#
# COMPACT_ATOMS: atom_id res chain seq x y z
N ILE A 1 -24.43 0.47 -17.44
CA ILE A 1 -23.01 0.20 -17.11
C ILE A 1 -22.63 -1.07 -17.85
N GLN A 2 -22.03 -0.90 -19.02
CA GLN A 2 -21.46 -1.99 -19.80
C GLN A 2 -19.96 -1.90 -19.55
N LEU A 3 -19.35 -2.96 -19.03
CA LEU A 3 -17.90 -3.07 -18.96
C LEU A 3 -17.38 -3.14 -20.39
N LEU A 4 -17.12 -1.98 -20.98
CA LEU A 4 -16.36 -1.88 -22.21
C LEU A 4 -14.93 -2.28 -21.86
N GLN A 5 -14.56 -3.50 -22.24
CA GLN A 5 -13.16 -3.80 -22.47
C GLN A 5 -12.67 -2.82 -23.53
N PRO A 6 -11.59 -2.04 -23.30
CA PRO A 6 -11.08 -1.18 -24.34
C PRO A 6 -10.43 -2.06 -25.43
N SER A 7 -11.18 -2.27 -26.50
CA SER A 7 -10.62 -2.55 -27.81
C SER A 7 -9.73 -1.39 -28.21
N CYS A 8 -8.45 -1.68 -28.39
CA CYS A 8 -7.40 -0.75 -28.80
C CYS A 8 -7.71 -0.16 -30.20
N PRO A 9 -7.78 1.18 -30.40
CA PRO A 9 -7.90 1.75 -31.73
C PRO A 9 -6.58 1.62 -32.50
N ARG A 10 -6.68 1.15 -33.76
CA ARG A 10 -5.58 1.06 -34.72
C ARG A 10 -4.86 2.41 -34.89
N PHE A 11 -3.60 2.47 -34.49
CA PHE A 11 -2.65 3.44 -35.00
C PHE A 11 -2.30 3.09 -36.46
N ARG A 12 -2.44 4.05 -37.38
CA ARG A 12 -1.99 3.91 -38.77
C ARG A 12 -0.47 4.13 -38.80
N HIS A 13 0.21 3.21 -39.46
CA HIS A 13 1.66 3.04 -39.54
C HIS A 13 2.46 4.30 -39.91
N GLN A 14 3.52 4.56 -39.15
CA GLN A 14 4.82 4.96 -39.68
C GLN A 14 5.91 4.11 -39.01
N ASN A 15 6.89 3.74 -39.83
CA ASN A 15 7.70 2.52 -39.72
C ASN A 15 8.67 2.46 -38.53
N SER A 16 8.83 1.23 -38.03
CA SER A 16 9.95 0.69 -37.24
C SER A 16 10.36 1.46 -35.98
N PHE A 17 9.60 1.26 -34.89
CA PHE A 17 10.16 1.26 -33.54
C PHE A 17 9.93 -0.13 -32.93
N GLN A 18 10.99 -0.92 -32.80
CA GLN A 18 10.94 -2.13 -31.99
C GLN A 18 10.72 -1.70 -30.53
N LEU A 19 9.58 -2.11 -29.94
CA LEU A 19 9.43 -2.04 -28.49
C LEU A 19 10.55 -2.86 -27.85
N PRO A 20 11.26 -2.35 -26.83
CA PRO A 20 12.11 -3.18 -26.00
C PRO A 20 11.23 -4.28 -25.42
N THR A 21 11.55 -5.54 -25.72
CA THR A 21 11.01 -6.67 -24.98
C THR A 21 11.47 -6.51 -23.55
N LEU A 22 10.55 -6.11 -22.67
CA LEU A 22 10.80 -6.13 -21.22
C LEU A 22 11.19 -7.58 -20.86
N PRO A 23 12.36 -7.80 -20.22
CA PRO A 23 12.74 -9.12 -19.78
C PRO A 23 11.63 -9.67 -18.87
N ARG A 24 11.21 -10.91 -19.14
CA ARG A 24 10.35 -11.65 -18.23
C ARG A 24 11.04 -11.66 -16.85
N PRO A 25 10.38 -11.22 -15.77
CA PRO A 25 11.02 -11.18 -14.46
C PRO A 25 11.53 -12.57 -14.07
N SER A 26 12.74 -12.59 -13.51
CA SER A 26 13.41 -13.79 -13.01
C SER A 26 12.58 -14.49 -11.92
N PRO A 27 12.74 -15.80 -11.72
CA PRO A 27 11.83 -16.61 -10.89
C PRO A 27 11.92 -16.39 -9.38
N SER A 28 12.74 -15.44 -8.88
CA SER A 28 12.69 -15.00 -7.48
C SER A 28 11.48 -14.10 -7.17
N ALA A 29 10.55 -13.97 -8.11
CA ALA A 29 9.33 -13.20 -7.97
C ALA A 29 8.54 -13.60 -6.72
N PHE A 30 8.23 -12.62 -5.87
CA PHE A 30 7.20 -12.69 -4.83
C PHE A 30 5.97 -13.42 -5.38
N SER A 31 5.86 -14.70 -5.05
CA SER A 31 4.74 -15.50 -5.53
C SER A 31 3.61 -15.34 -4.55
N ARG A 32 2.60 -14.56 -4.94
CA ARG A 32 1.34 -14.45 -4.19
C ARG A 32 0.72 -15.80 -3.85
N SER A 33 1.08 -16.89 -4.55
CA SER A 33 0.64 -18.26 -4.26
C SER A 33 1.26 -18.88 -3.02
N ARG A 34 2.40 -18.36 -2.51
CA ARG A 34 3.03 -18.84 -1.26
C ARG A 34 2.17 -18.56 -0.03
N PHE A 35 1.40 -17.48 -0.05
CA PHE A 35 0.65 -17.03 1.12
C PHE A 35 -0.77 -17.59 1.12
N LYS A 36 -1.13 -18.24 2.24
CA LYS A 36 -2.53 -18.62 2.49
C LYS A 36 -3.35 -17.34 2.70
N ARG A 37 -4.45 -17.21 1.99
CA ARG A 37 -5.34 -16.05 2.14
C ARG A 37 -6.08 -16.14 3.48
N CYS A 38 -6.01 -15.08 4.29
CA CYS A 38 -6.86 -14.92 5.46
C CYS A 38 -7.86 -13.77 5.28
N SER A 39 -9.02 -13.91 5.91
CA SER A 39 -10.03 -12.86 5.99
C SER A 39 -10.07 -12.33 7.41
N CYS A 40 -10.01 -11.01 7.54
CA CYS A 40 -9.79 -10.30 8.78
C CYS A 40 -11.15 -9.76 9.24
N ARG A 41 -11.66 -10.15 10.43
CA ARG A 41 -12.96 -9.62 10.88
C ARG A 41 -12.77 -8.22 11.46
N THR A 42 -13.57 -7.26 11.02
CA THR A 42 -13.73 -5.97 11.70
C THR A 42 -14.58 -6.16 12.94
N SER A 43 -14.31 -5.38 13.99
CA SER A 43 -14.89 -5.58 15.33
C SER A 43 -16.38 -5.18 15.49
N THR A 44 -17.14 -5.02 14.40
CA THR A 44 -18.57 -4.65 14.45
C THR A 44 -19.49 -5.84 14.23
N THR A 45 -20.15 -6.27 15.31
CA THR A 45 -21.42 -7.02 15.28
C THR A 45 -22.59 -6.06 15.07
N SER A 46 -22.96 -5.77 13.83
CA SER A 46 -24.34 -5.42 13.42
C SER A 46 -24.42 -5.13 11.92
N SER A 47 -25.44 -5.70 11.29
CA SER A 47 -25.80 -5.53 9.89
C SER A 47 -26.06 -4.06 9.53
N VAL A 48 -25.20 -3.45 8.71
CA VAL A 48 -25.47 -2.13 8.12
C VAL A 48 -26.17 -2.33 6.78
N GLN A 49 -27.43 -1.91 6.76
CA GLN A 49 -28.32 -1.91 5.59
C GLN A 49 -27.79 -0.89 4.54
N THR A 50 -27.85 -1.29 3.27
CA THR A 50 -27.33 -0.58 2.10
C THR A 50 -27.91 0.82 1.91
N ARG A 51 -27.08 1.86 2.10
CA ARG A 51 -27.28 3.25 1.62
C ARG A 51 -25.92 3.80 1.12
N PRO A 52 -25.90 4.81 0.22
CA PRO A 52 -24.76 5.06 -0.66
C PRO A 52 -23.49 5.45 0.10
N PRO A 53 -22.31 5.12 -0.45
CA PRO A 53 -21.03 5.27 0.24
C PRO A 53 -20.55 6.72 0.18
N ASP A 54 -20.59 7.43 1.30
CA ASP A 54 -19.86 8.71 1.38
C ASP A 54 -19.22 9.00 2.75
N LEU A 55 -19.66 8.35 3.84
CA LEU A 55 -19.05 8.54 5.17
C LEU A 55 -18.82 7.23 5.95
N SER A 56 -19.59 6.17 5.68
CA SER A 56 -19.49 4.88 6.37
C SER A 56 -18.22 4.08 6.06
N LEU A 57 -17.68 4.21 4.84
CA LEU A 57 -16.41 3.57 4.45
C LEU A 57 -15.21 4.13 5.23
N ILE A 58 -15.26 5.41 5.61
CA ILE A 58 -14.20 6.08 6.36
C ILE A 58 -14.11 5.49 7.77
N GLN A 59 -15.25 5.23 8.43
CA GLN A 59 -15.31 4.62 9.76
C GLN A 59 -14.92 3.13 9.76
N LEU A 60 -15.30 2.37 8.73
CA LEU A 60 -14.92 0.95 8.60
C LEU A 60 -13.41 0.77 8.41
N SER A 61 -12.74 1.72 7.75
CA SER A 61 -11.28 1.70 7.58
C SER A 61 -10.51 1.88 8.90
N SER A 62 -11.09 2.57 9.89
CA SER A 62 -10.46 2.83 11.20
C SER A 62 -10.74 1.78 12.27
N LEU A 63 -11.53 0.74 11.97
CA LEU A 63 -11.82 -0.29 12.98
C LEU A 63 -10.67 -1.30 13.11
N PRO A 64 -10.36 -1.72 14.34
CA PRO A 64 -9.39 -2.78 14.57
C PRO A 64 -9.90 -4.09 13.97
N ARG A 65 -8.99 -4.76 13.27
CA ARG A 65 -9.15 -6.08 12.69
C ARG A 65 -8.52 -7.10 13.62
N ARG A 66 -9.18 -8.24 13.76
CA ARG A 66 -8.66 -9.40 14.50
C ARG A 66 -8.65 -10.63 13.61
N VAL A 67 -7.53 -11.35 13.63
CA VAL A 67 -7.39 -12.62 12.91
C VAL A 67 -6.58 -13.60 13.75
N SER A 68 -7.03 -14.85 13.83
CA SER A 68 -6.29 -15.94 14.45
C SER A 68 -5.69 -16.80 13.34
N LEU A 69 -4.38 -16.95 13.34
CA LEU A 69 -3.64 -17.67 12.32
C LEU A 69 -3.00 -18.92 12.94
N PRO A 70 -3.10 -20.09 12.27
CA PRO A 70 -2.36 -21.27 12.71
C PRO A 70 -0.86 -21.09 12.45
N GLY A 71 -0.02 -21.77 13.23
CA GLY A 71 1.43 -21.75 13.07
C GLY A 71 1.94 -22.52 11.85
N GLY A 72 3.23 -22.35 11.53
CA GLY A 72 3.96 -23.10 10.52
C GLY A 72 3.64 -22.72 9.07
N SER A 73 3.19 -21.49 8.80
CA SER A 73 2.79 -21.08 7.45
C SER A 73 2.81 -19.56 7.29
N SER A 74 2.88 -19.13 6.03
CA SER A 74 2.72 -17.73 5.63
C SER A 74 1.27 -17.39 5.30
N PHE A 75 0.79 -16.24 5.76
CA PHE A 75 -0.57 -15.77 5.53
C PHE A 75 -0.59 -14.36 4.94
N ARG A 76 -1.61 -14.06 4.16
CA ARG A 76 -1.83 -12.74 3.54
C ARG A 76 -3.27 -12.30 3.74
N CYS A 77 -3.48 -11.12 4.35
CA CYS A 77 -4.82 -10.58 4.51
C CYS A 77 -5.32 -10.04 3.15
N ALA A 78 -6.49 -10.51 2.72
CA ALA A 78 -7.05 -10.13 1.42
C ALA A 78 -7.41 -8.64 1.32
N GLU A 79 -7.67 -7.98 2.46
CA GLU A 79 -8.12 -6.59 2.51
C GLU A 79 -6.97 -5.58 2.55
N THR A 80 -5.94 -5.87 3.35
CA THR A 80 -4.85 -4.91 3.64
C THR A 80 -3.55 -5.24 2.93
N ASP A 81 -3.45 -6.44 2.37
CA ASP A 81 -2.23 -6.99 1.77
C ASP A 81 -1.05 -7.18 2.73
N LEU A 82 -1.28 -7.04 4.05
CA LEU A 82 -0.31 -7.45 5.06
C LEU A 82 -0.08 -8.96 4.97
N CYS A 83 1.19 -9.35 4.96
CA CYS A 83 1.57 -10.76 5.08
C CYS A 83 2.36 -11.02 6.36
N PHE A 84 2.20 -12.23 6.88
CA PHE A 84 2.83 -12.69 8.11
C PHE A 84 3.38 -14.10 7.91
N ASP A 85 4.65 -14.30 8.22
CA ASP A 85 5.23 -15.62 8.40
C ASP A 85 5.06 -16.03 9.85
N VAL A 86 4.22 -17.03 10.08
CA VAL A 86 3.77 -17.40 11.42
C VAL A 86 4.48 -18.68 11.87
N LYS A 87 5.31 -18.57 12.91
CA LYS A 87 6.06 -19.68 13.51
C LYS A 87 5.16 -20.55 14.40
N ALA A 88 4.33 -19.93 15.23
CA ALA A 88 3.40 -20.60 16.15
C ALA A 88 2.00 -19.98 16.06
N ALA A 89 0.96 -20.69 16.53
CA ALA A 89 -0.39 -20.17 16.50
C ALA A 89 -0.47 -18.79 17.20
N VAL A 90 -1.09 -17.82 16.53
CA VAL A 90 -1.08 -16.41 16.97
C VAL A 90 -2.42 -15.74 16.71
N THR A 91 -2.80 -14.84 17.61
CA THR A 91 -3.88 -13.87 17.37
C THR A 91 -3.26 -12.51 17.07
N LEU A 92 -3.51 -12.02 15.86
CA LEU A 92 -3.13 -10.68 15.43
C LEU A 92 -4.30 -9.73 15.61
N LYS A 93 -4.01 -8.54 16.13
CA LYS A 93 -4.90 -7.39 16.12
C LYS A 93 -4.19 -6.25 15.43
N TYR A 94 -4.83 -5.60 14.45
CA TYR A 94 -4.24 -4.45 13.80
C TYR A 94 -5.24 -3.48 13.22
N GLU A 95 -4.82 -2.24 13.03
CA GLU A 95 -5.60 -1.16 12.43
C GLU A 95 -4.71 -0.22 11.62
N TYR A 96 -5.32 0.61 10.78
CA TYR A 96 -4.59 1.65 10.08
C TYR A 96 -4.22 2.78 11.04
N GLY A 97 -2.95 3.15 11.05
CA GLY A 97 -2.45 4.35 11.72
C GLY A 97 -2.48 5.58 10.81
N SER A 98 -2.28 6.75 11.41
CA SER A 98 -2.16 8.02 10.69
C SER A 98 -0.71 8.51 10.67
N TRP A 99 -0.10 8.55 9.48
CA TRP A 99 1.23 9.13 9.30
C TRP A 99 1.31 10.58 9.77
N ARG A 100 0.27 11.39 9.55
CA ARG A 100 0.22 12.79 10.01
C ARG A 100 0.33 12.91 11.53
N GLN A 101 -0.15 11.91 12.27
CA GLN A 101 -0.07 11.92 13.72
C GLN A 101 1.31 11.52 14.24
N HIS A 102 2.06 10.70 13.51
CA HIS A 102 3.29 10.08 14.00
C HIS A 102 4.56 10.66 13.36
N LEU A 103 4.57 10.89 12.04
CA LEU A 103 5.71 11.45 11.32
C LEU A 103 5.64 12.99 11.35
N ARG A 104 6.43 13.63 12.21
CA ARG A 104 6.40 15.08 12.46
C ARG A 104 7.79 15.70 12.52
N GLY A 105 7.85 17.03 12.49
CA GLY A 105 9.09 17.80 12.66
C GLY A 105 10.19 17.39 11.69
N SER A 106 11.41 17.25 12.20
CA SER A 106 12.59 16.88 11.41
C SER A 106 12.46 15.52 10.70
N ASP A 107 11.65 14.60 11.23
CA ASP A 107 11.45 13.30 10.58
C ASP A 107 10.59 13.44 9.33
N ALA A 108 9.56 14.28 9.40
CA ALA A 108 8.72 14.60 8.25
C ALA A 108 9.47 15.41 7.18
N GLU A 109 10.55 16.11 7.52
CA GLU A 109 11.42 16.79 6.54
C GLU A 109 12.34 15.79 5.81
N LYS A 110 12.81 14.75 6.51
CA LYS A 110 13.77 13.77 5.97
C LYS A 110 13.12 12.58 5.27
N TRP A 111 11.88 12.24 5.63
CA TRP A 111 11.22 11.00 5.19
C TRP A 111 9.85 11.29 4.58
N THR A 112 9.48 10.47 3.60
CA THR A 112 8.12 10.37 3.09
C THR A 112 7.63 8.94 3.25
N PHE A 113 6.34 8.75 3.52
CA PHE A 113 5.79 7.41 3.56
C PHE A 113 5.59 6.88 2.14
N VAL A 114 5.85 5.59 1.97
CA VAL A 114 5.62 4.85 0.71
C VAL A 114 4.67 3.66 0.88
N GLY A 115 3.98 3.58 2.02
CA GLY A 115 2.95 2.57 2.31
C GLY A 115 1.99 3.02 3.41
N PRO A 116 0.97 2.21 3.75
CA PRO A 116 0.12 2.45 4.91
C PRO A 116 0.91 2.31 6.22
N LEU A 117 0.46 3.01 7.26
CA LEU A 117 0.92 2.78 8.63
C LEU A 117 -0.04 1.81 9.31
N PHE A 118 0.47 0.82 10.01
CA PHE A 118 -0.33 -0.15 10.76
C PHE A 118 0.06 -0.17 12.22
N ASN A 119 -0.90 -0.06 13.13
CA ASN A 119 -0.73 -0.42 14.53
C ASN A 119 -0.97 -1.92 14.66
N ILE A 120 0.06 -2.70 14.97
CA ILE A 120 -0.01 -4.16 15.00
C ILE A 120 0.23 -4.65 16.43
N GLN A 121 -0.47 -5.71 16.81
CA GLN A 121 -0.26 -6.46 18.06
C GLN A 121 -0.36 -7.95 17.74
N ALA A 122 0.47 -8.76 18.40
CA ALA A 122 0.50 -10.20 18.24
C ALA A 122 0.54 -10.88 19.61
N GLU A 123 -0.31 -11.88 19.82
CA GLU A 123 -0.36 -12.69 21.04
C GLU A 123 -0.36 -14.19 20.69
N PRO A 124 0.61 -14.99 21.15
CA PRO A 124 1.75 -14.60 21.99
C PRO A 124 2.83 -13.84 21.21
N ALA A 125 3.62 -13.05 21.94
CA ALA A 125 4.81 -12.39 21.40
C ALA A 125 5.81 -13.42 20.84
N GLY A 126 6.53 -13.06 19.77
CA GLY A 126 7.51 -13.94 19.12
C GLY A 126 6.92 -15.05 18.23
N ALA A 127 5.58 -15.17 18.15
CA ALA A 127 4.94 -16.16 17.28
C ALA A 127 5.01 -15.81 15.78
N VAL A 128 5.31 -14.55 15.44
CA VAL A 128 5.52 -14.11 14.06
C VAL A 128 7.02 -14.02 13.78
N GLY A 129 7.47 -14.71 12.73
CA GLY A 129 8.86 -14.70 12.27
C GLY A 129 9.19 -13.56 11.33
N ALA A 130 8.25 -13.15 10.48
CA ALA A 130 8.42 -11.98 9.63
C ALA A 130 7.07 -11.31 9.33
N VAL A 131 7.10 -10.00 9.11
CA VAL A 131 5.98 -9.23 8.59
C VAL A 131 6.37 -8.58 7.26
N TYR A 132 5.45 -8.67 6.30
CA TYR A 132 5.59 -8.07 4.97
C TYR A 132 4.67 -6.86 4.92
N LEU A 133 5.26 -5.67 4.95
CA LEU A 133 4.54 -4.40 4.96
C LEU A 133 4.30 -3.93 3.53
N PRO A 134 3.04 -3.74 3.09
CA PRO A 134 2.75 -3.31 1.74
C PRO A 134 3.25 -1.88 1.49
N HIS A 135 3.79 -1.65 0.31
CA HIS A 135 4.15 -0.33 -0.20
C HIS A 135 3.61 -0.12 -1.61
N PHE A 136 3.49 1.13 -2.02
CA PHE A 136 3.03 1.50 -3.35
C PHE A 136 4.17 1.78 -4.33
N VAL A 137 5.44 1.59 -3.93
CA VAL A 137 6.57 1.61 -4.87
C VAL A 137 6.48 0.38 -5.78
N CYS A 138 6.66 0.56 -7.10
CA CYS A 138 6.65 -0.51 -8.10
C CYS A 138 8.10 -0.89 -8.44
N LEU A 139 8.68 -1.82 -7.69
CA LEU A 139 10.08 -2.19 -7.86
C LEU A 139 10.25 -3.26 -8.93
N GLY A 140 11.00 -2.94 -9.99
CA GLY A 140 11.28 -3.84 -11.10
C GLY A 140 12.66 -4.47 -11.01
N GLY A 141 12.92 -5.35 -10.02
CA GLY A 141 14.09 -6.24 -9.92
C GLY A 141 15.53 -5.65 -9.92
N LYS A 142 15.72 -4.39 -10.35
CA LYS A 142 16.99 -3.65 -10.45
C LYS A 142 16.91 -2.24 -9.86
N ASN A 143 15.83 -1.93 -9.15
CA ASN A 143 15.66 -0.61 -8.54
C ASN A 143 16.50 -0.54 -7.27
N ASP A 144 17.26 0.55 -7.10
CA ASP A 144 17.97 0.82 -5.86
C ASP A 144 16.96 1.09 -4.73
N THR A 145 16.96 0.26 -3.69
CA THR A 145 16.09 0.35 -2.51
C THR A 145 16.83 0.84 -1.28
N SER A 146 18.07 1.34 -1.43
CA SER A 146 18.94 1.80 -0.33
C SER A 146 18.32 2.91 0.52
N GLU A 147 17.38 3.67 -0.03
CA GLU A 147 16.66 4.75 0.65
C GLU A 147 15.36 4.30 1.33
N MET A 148 14.96 3.03 1.16
CA MET A 148 13.79 2.47 1.82
C MET A 148 14.10 2.10 3.27
N ARG A 149 13.22 2.49 4.19
CA ARG A 149 13.27 2.08 5.60
C ARG A 149 11.88 1.65 6.06
N ILE A 150 11.84 0.81 7.08
CA ILE A 150 10.62 0.54 7.84
C ILE A 150 10.62 1.50 9.04
N GLY A 151 9.64 2.39 9.06
CA GLY A 151 9.41 3.26 10.21
C GLY A 151 8.67 2.49 11.30
N HIS A 152 9.28 2.44 12.48
CA HIS A 152 8.73 1.80 13.68
C HIS A 152 8.61 2.84 14.80
N PHE A 153 7.40 3.11 15.28
CA PHE A 153 7.20 4.06 16.38
C PHE A 153 7.14 3.39 17.74
N ILE A 154 8.27 3.34 18.43
CA ILE A 154 8.38 2.80 19.79
C ILE A 154 8.27 3.95 20.79
N SER A 155 7.29 3.87 21.70
CA SER A 155 7.03 4.92 22.71
C SER A 155 6.93 6.34 22.10
N GLY A 156 6.33 6.44 20.91
CA GLY A 156 6.15 7.70 20.18
C GLY A 156 7.37 8.23 19.42
N LYS A 157 8.50 7.52 19.43
CA LYS A 157 9.72 7.90 18.71
C LYS A 157 9.91 7.04 17.46
N LEU A 158 10.26 7.67 16.35
CA LEU A 158 10.58 6.97 15.11
C LEU A 158 11.93 6.26 15.23
N VAL A 159 11.91 4.94 15.09
CA VAL A 159 13.07 4.09 14.85
C VAL A 159 13.01 3.64 13.39
N LEU A 160 14.14 3.73 12.70
CA LEU A 160 14.25 3.34 11.30
C LEU A 160 14.89 1.96 11.22
N GLU A 161 14.11 0.97 10.81
CA GLU A 161 14.57 -0.38 10.60
C GLU A 161 14.94 -0.60 9.13
N THR A 162 16.00 -1.38 8.91
CA THR A 162 16.41 -1.77 7.57
C THR A 162 15.60 -3.00 7.17
N PRO A 163 14.84 -2.97 6.07
CA PRO A 163 14.16 -4.16 5.58
C PRO A 163 15.19 -5.24 5.21
N VAL A 164 14.95 -6.48 5.63
CA VAL A 164 15.84 -7.61 5.29
C VAL A 164 15.74 -7.96 3.80
N GLU A 165 14.57 -7.73 3.22
CA GLU A 165 14.28 -7.91 1.81
C GLU A 165 13.27 -6.84 1.38
N VAL A 166 13.40 -6.40 0.12
CA VAL A 166 12.42 -5.52 -0.51
C VAL A 166 11.88 -6.21 -1.76
N GLU A 167 10.65 -6.69 -1.64
CA GLU A 167 9.90 -7.31 -2.71
C GLU A 167 9.20 -6.26 -3.58
N PRO A 168 8.65 -6.62 -4.76
CA PRO A 168 8.05 -5.64 -5.68
C PRO A 168 7.00 -4.70 -5.07
N PHE A 169 6.27 -5.14 -4.03
CA PHE A 169 5.21 -4.38 -3.35
C PHE A 169 5.27 -4.49 -1.82
N HIS A 170 6.32 -5.10 -1.24
CA HIS A 170 6.41 -5.37 0.18
C HIS A 170 7.82 -5.11 0.71
N ALA A 171 7.92 -4.50 1.89
CA ALA A 171 9.15 -4.44 2.67
C ALA A 171 9.09 -5.47 3.79
N VAL A 172 10.12 -6.29 3.95
CA VAL A 172 10.13 -7.42 4.89
C VAL A 172 10.88 -7.03 6.16
N LEU A 173 10.25 -7.26 7.31
CA LEU A 173 10.88 -7.15 8.63
C LEU A 173 10.82 -8.51 9.34
N GLU A 174 11.99 -9.03 9.70
CA GLU A 174 12.14 -10.26 10.49
C GLU A 174 12.08 -9.99 11.99
N ASP A 175 11.64 -11.01 12.73
CA ASP A 175 11.47 -11.03 14.19
C ASP A 175 10.92 -9.70 14.76
N PRO A 176 9.77 -9.23 14.22
CA PRO A 176 9.27 -7.90 14.53
C PRO A 176 8.83 -7.80 15.99
N SER A 177 9.23 -6.72 16.65
CA SER A 177 8.45 -6.21 17.78
C SER A 177 7.33 -5.33 17.22
N PHE A 178 6.11 -5.51 17.71
CA PHE A 178 4.94 -4.91 17.11
C PHE A 178 4.50 -3.63 17.82
N SER A 179 4.34 -2.58 17.03
CA SER A 179 3.62 -1.36 17.37
C SER A 179 3.15 -0.69 16.05
N PHE A 180 3.34 0.62 15.88
CA PHE A 180 3.11 1.27 14.59
C PHE A 180 4.28 1.00 13.63
N LEU A 181 3.99 0.28 12.55
CA LEU A 181 4.93 -0.08 11.49
C LEU A 181 4.43 0.39 10.13
N GLY A 182 5.32 0.94 9.31
CA GLY A 182 5.01 1.31 7.92
C GLY A 182 6.24 1.65 7.11
N VAL A 183 6.12 1.66 5.78
CA VAL A 183 7.28 1.84 4.89
C VAL A 183 7.53 3.32 4.60
N LEU A 184 8.78 3.74 4.75
CA LEU A 184 9.29 5.08 4.50
C LEU A 184 10.34 5.06 3.38
N TRP A 185 10.49 6.21 2.74
CA TRP A 185 11.54 6.49 1.76
C TRP A 185 12.21 7.81 2.11
N ARG A 186 13.54 7.85 2.02
CA ARG A 186 14.31 9.07 2.32
C ARG A 186 14.05 10.12 1.24
N LYS A 187 13.78 11.36 1.66
CA LYS A 187 13.61 12.50 0.76
C LYS A 187 14.98 12.93 0.22
N THR A 188 15.41 12.25 -0.84
CA THR A 188 16.54 12.64 -1.70
C THR A 188 16.01 12.96 -3.10
N THR A 189 16.86 13.41 -4.01
CA THR A 189 16.47 13.65 -5.41
C THR A 189 15.86 12.41 -6.08
N SER A 190 16.22 11.21 -5.62
CA SER A 190 15.71 9.93 -6.12
C SER A 190 14.19 9.74 -5.95
N ILE A 191 13.55 10.45 -5.01
CA ILE A 191 12.09 10.35 -4.82
C ILE A 191 11.29 10.77 -6.07
N LEU A 192 11.84 11.68 -6.89
CA LEU A 192 11.17 12.21 -8.08
C LEU A 192 11.01 11.17 -9.19
N HIS A 193 11.82 10.12 -9.17
CA HIS A 193 11.83 9.06 -10.17
C HIS A 193 11.30 7.74 -9.61
N LEU A 194 10.72 7.76 -8.41
CA LEU A 194 10.23 6.56 -7.76
C LEU A 194 8.97 6.05 -8.49
N PRO A 195 9.00 4.88 -9.14
CA PRO A 195 7.82 4.35 -9.81
C PRO A 195 6.76 3.97 -8.76
N LEU A 196 5.54 4.49 -8.90
CA LEU A 196 4.45 4.21 -7.96
C LEU A 196 3.31 3.44 -8.64
N HIS A 197 2.76 2.44 -7.96
CA HIS A 197 1.55 1.75 -8.36
C HIS A 197 0.33 2.46 -7.77
N SER A 198 -0.53 2.98 -8.63
CA SER A 198 -1.77 3.66 -8.22
C SER A 198 -2.97 3.23 -9.06
N LEU A 199 -4.14 3.29 -8.46
CA LEU A 199 -5.42 3.26 -9.14
C LEU A 199 -5.79 4.69 -9.52
N VAL A 200 -6.05 4.92 -10.81
CA VAL A 200 -6.51 6.22 -11.31
C VAL A 200 -8.03 6.19 -11.42
N LEU A 201 -8.72 7.04 -10.67
CA LEU A 201 -10.15 7.29 -10.83
C LEU A 201 -10.34 8.61 -11.59
N ILE A 202 -11.09 8.58 -12.68
CA ILE A 202 -11.39 9.75 -13.51
C ILE A 202 -12.89 10.00 -13.43
N TYR A 203 -13.27 11.17 -12.92
CA TYR A 203 -14.65 11.64 -12.90
C TYR A 203 -14.81 12.80 -13.89
N HIS A 204 -15.92 12.85 -14.61
CA HIS A 204 -16.25 13.97 -15.48
C HIS A 204 -17.52 14.65 -15.00
N THR A 205 -17.54 15.98 -15.04
CA THR A 205 -18.75 16.75 -14.73
C THR A 205 -19.47 17.09 -16.04
N THR A 206 -20.63 16.47 -16.30
CA THR A 206 -21.41 16.63 -17.53
C THR A 206 -22.13 17.96 -17.68
N ARG A 207 -22.19 18.78 -16.63
CA ARG A 207 -23.12 19.93 -16.54
C ARG A 207 -22.47 21.30 -16.69
N LYS A 208 -21.16 21.38 -16.98
CA LYS A 208 -20.46 22.65 -17.17
C LYS A 208 -19.59 22.58 -18.42
N GLU A 209 -19.77 23.56 -19.31
CA GLU A 209 -18.74 23.93 -20.28
C GLU A 209 -17.86 25.01 -19.65
N PRO A 210 -16.52 24.88 -19.73
CA PRO A 210 -15.76 23.78 -20.32
C PRO A 210 -15.78 22.49 -19.48
N VAL A 211 -15.64 21.34 -20.16
CA VAL A 211 -15.62 20.01 -19.54
C VAL A 211 -14.50 19.95 -18.50
N THR A 212 -14.86 19.68 -17.25
CA THR A 212 -13.89 19.48 -16.15
C THR A 212 -13.75 17.98 -15.85
N LEU A 213 -12.52 17.48 -15.93
CA LEU A 213 -12.14 16.14 -15.49
C LEU A 213 -11.46 16.22 -14.12
N HIS A 214 -11.94 15.43 -13.17
CA HIS A 214 -11.32 15.25 -11.86
C HIS A 214 -10.57 13.91 -11.84
N LEU A 215 -9.24 13.97 -11.72
CA LEU A 215 -8.38 12.80 -11.64
C LEU A 215 -7.95 12.57 -10.18
N TYR A 216 -8.19 11.37 -9.66
CA TYR A 216 -7.79 10.94 -8.32
C TYR A 216 -6.83 9.77 -8.43
N LEU A 217 -5.65 9.92 -7.82
CA LEU A 217 -4.68 8.82 -7.66
C LEU A 217 -4.89 8.20 -6.28
N ILE A 218 -5.40 6.97 -6.25
CA ILE A 218 -5.54 6.18 -5.03
C ILE A 218 -4.42 5.15 -5.04
N LEU A 219 -3.48 5.26 -4.12
CA LEU A 219 -2.43 4.27 -3.98
C LEU A 219 -3.09 2.95 -3.55
N HIS A 220 -2.78 1.86 -4.25
CA HIS A 220 -3.54 0.59 -4.27
C HIS A 220 -3.86 -0.04 -2.89
N HIS A 221 -3.20 0.40 -1.81
CA HIS A 221 -3.38 -0.10 -0.44
C HIS A 221 -3.97 0.93 0.54
N LEU A 222 -4.29 2.13 0.06
CA LEU A 222 -4.96 3.12 0.88
C LEU A 222 -6.45 2.94 0.64
N SER A 223 -7.14 2.39 1.64
CA SER A 223 -8.60 2.43 1.73
C SER A 223 -9.15 3.87 1.79
N ARG A 224 -8.28 4.88 1.67
CA ARG A 224 -8.58 6.31 1.58
C ARG A 224 -7.91 6.88 0.33
N PRO A 225 -8.59 7.76 -0.43
CA PRO A 225 -7.89 8.73 -1.25
C PRO A 225 -6.97 9.52 -0.31
N ILE A 226 -5.66 9.52 -0.56
CA ILE A 226 -4.87 10.63 -0.04
C ILE A 226 -5.37 11.83 -0.83
N HIS A 227 -6.12 12.73 -0.18
CA HIS A 227 -6.22 14.09 -0.68
C HIS A 227 -4.84 14.75 -0.51
N THR A 228 -3.87 14.37 -1.35
CA THR A 228 -2.76 15.25 -1.67
C THR A 228 -3.26 16.11 -2.80
N LYS A 229 -3.73 17.29 -2.43
CA LYS A 229 -4.12 18.34 -3.37
C LYS A 229 -2.82 18.86 -4.01
N TRP A 230 -2.28 18.13 -4.99
CA TRP A 230 -1.25 18.64 -5.88
C TRP A 230 -1.96 19.54 -6.89
N TRP A 231 -1.98 20.84 -6.62
CA TRP A 231 -2.43 21.82 -7.60
C TRP A 231 -1.37 21.90 -8.70
N TRP A 232 -1.63 21.25 -9.83
CA TRP A 232 -1.10 21.71 -11.11
C TRP A 232 -2.28 22.24 -11.90
N SER A 233 -2.42 23.56 -11.95
CA SER A 233 -3.28 24.21 -12.93
C SER A 233 -2.48 24.30 -14.23
N LEU A 234 -2.73 23.39 -15.17
CA LEU A 234 -2.41 23.66 -16.56
C LEU A 234 -3.55 24.50 -17.13
N THR A 235 -3.49 25.80 -16.86
CA THR A 235 -4.17 26.79 -17.71
C THR A 235 -3.22 27.11 -18.85
N GLY A 236 -3.57 26.67 -20.06
CA GLY A 236 -2.90 27.09 -21.28
C GLY A 236 -2.80 26.00 -22.34
N LEU A 237 -3.87 25.83 -23.10
CA LEU A 237 -3.87 25.73 -24.57
C LEU A 237 -5.32 25.77 -25.07
#